data_AF-A0A7K2J972-F1
#
_entry.id   AF-A0A7K2J972-F1
#
_cell.length_a   1.000
_cell.length_b   1.000
_cell.length_c   1.000
_cell.angle_alpha   90.00
_cell.angle_beta   90.00
_cell.angle_gamma   90.00
#
_symmetry.space_group_name_H-M   'P 1'
#
loop_
_entity.id
_entity.type
_entity.pdbx_description
1 polymer ?
#
loop_
_entity_poly.entity_id
_entity_poly.type
_entity_poly.pdbx_seq_one_letter_code
_entity_poly.pdbx_strand_id
1 'polypeptide(L)'
;MATAYRARYTAAAARDERLADVESDVVMAVVERTTPHLIVALVPEIPGEMIVNASTFERYRVELLGADLYLGQGHRVFGYATVGARRLIAQESRGDHGARAELHRDGSAALVLPLYTYQSKTRSDEVDLQFVELGEVVYKLLCALPFLAGHARDRAAAGGTAVVRAVLVNDIGSHPDASMHTAAEYRDPLPMTVDRLHSGVGRRLETSTQPCDYAYSEATVLLDDVADHDRGLLQAAAVLADELLHAYGIPETGLITADGQLRTAGFTDHNRGALAAWARDHNLV
;
A
#
# COMPACT_ATOMS: atom_id res chain seq x y z
N MET A 1 29.07 13.94 22.58
CA MET A 1 28.13 14.36 21.52
C MET A 1 28.34 13.62 20.19
N ALA A 2 29.57 13.41 19.70
CA ALA A 2 29.84 12.67 18.47
C ALA A 2 29.33 11.20 18.45
N THR A 3 29.40 10.48 19.57
CA THR A 3 28.93 9.08 19.68
C THR A 3 27.42 8.93 19.54
N ALA A 4 26.64 9.86 20.13
CA ALA A 4 25.18 9.84 20.04
C ALA A 4 24.69 10.25 18.64
N TYR A 5 25.39 11.17 17.98
CA TYR A 5 25.11 11.53 16.59
C TYR A 5 25.40 10.36 15.63
N ARG A 6 26.55 9.68 15.80
CA ARG A 6 26.89 8.50 15.01
C ARG A 6 25.91 7.36 15.21
N ALA A 7 25.46 7.10 16.45
CA ALA A 7 24.46 6.07 16.74
C ALA A 7 23.13 6.34 16.04
N ARG A 8 22.66 7.60 16.02
CA ARG A 8 21.44 7.99 15.28
C ARG A 8 21.58 7.78 13.77
N TYR A 9 22.73 8.13 13.20
CA TYR A 9 22.98 7.93 11.77
C TYR A 9 23.02 6.45 11.39
N THR A 10 23.68 5.61 12.19
CA THR A 10 23.71 4.16 11.99
C THR A 10 22.32 3.53 12.16
N ALA A 11 21.53 4.00 13.13
CA ALA A 11 20.15 3.53 13.31
C ALA A 11 19.23 3.92 12.15
N ALA A 12 19.39 5.14 11.60
CA ALA A 12 18.65 5.55 10.40
C ALA A 12 19.01 4.68 9.19
N ALA A 13 20.31 4.51 8.90
CA ALA A 13 20.77 3.68 7.79
C ALA A 13 20.32 2.22 7.91
N ALA A 14 20.33 1.65 9.12
CA ALA A 14 19.83 0.30 9.35
C ALA A 14 18.32 0.16 9.13
N ARG A 15 17.53 1.22 9.38
CA ARG A 15 16.09 1.23 9.06
C ARG A 15 15.86 1.31 7.56
N ASP A 16 16.63 2.13 6.85
CA ASP A 16 16.52 2.26 5.40
C ASP A 16 16.89 0.93 4.70
N GLU A 17 17.95 0.27 5.17
CA GLU A 17 18.32 -1.08 4.72
C GLU A 17 17.21 -2.10 5.02
N ARG A 18 16.66 -2.06 6.24
CA ARG A 18 15.56 -2.96 6.62
C ARG A 18 14.29 -2.73 5.79
N LEU A 19 14.00 -1.48 5.44
CA LEU A 19 12.84 -1.11 4.62
C LEU A 19 13.01 -1.63 3.20
N ALA A 20 14.20 -1.49 2.62
CA ALA A 20 14.54 -2.06 1.32
C ALA A 20 14.42 -3.59 1.34
N ASP A 21 14.94 -4.28 2.36
CA ASP A 21 14.83 -5.74 2.48
C ASP A 21 13.37 -6.21 2.52
N VAL A 22 12.53 -5.54 3.32
CA VAL A 22 11.12 -5.91 3.51
C VAL A 22 10.29 -5.66 2.25
N GLU A 23 10.56 -4.57 1.53
CA GLU A 23 9.98 -4.31 0.21
C GLU A 23 10.41 -5.35 -0.82
N SER A 24 11.71 -5.60 -0.90
CA SER A 24 12.29 -6.56 -1.86
C SER A 24 11.76 -7.97 -1.64
N ASP A 25 11.66 -8.42 -0.38
CA ASP A 25 11.11 -9.72 0.00
C ASP A 25 9.71 -9.94 -0.59
N VAL A 26 8.82 -8.93 -0.49
CA VAL A 26 7.45 -9.07 -1.00
C VAL A 26 7.40 -8.95 -2.52
N VAL A 27 8.18 -8.05 -3.12
CA VAL A 27 8.27 -7.86 -4.58
C VAL A 27 8.70 -9.16 -5.26
N MET A 28 9.78 -9.78 -4.77
CA MET A 28 10.28 -11.04 -5.31
C MET A 28 9.25 -12.17 -5.19
N ALA A 29 8.36 -12.10 -4.20
CA ALA A 29 7.32 -13.10 -4.00
C ALA A 29 6.06 -12.90 -4.88
N VAL A 30 5.97 -11.78 -5.60
CA VAL A 30 4.89 -11.44 -6.55
C VAL A 30 5.41 -11.03 -7.93
N VAL A 31 6.66 -11.38 -8.24
CA VAL A 31 7.37 -10.87 -9.42
C VAL A 31 6.66 -11.18 -10.74
N GLU A 32 5.88 -12.27 -10.78
CA GLU A 32 5.10 -12.75 -11.93
C GLU A 32 3.87 -11.90 -12.28
N ARG A 33 3.49 -10.93 -11.44
CA ARG A 33 2.25 -10.18 -11.64
C ARG A 33 2.41 -9.04 -12.63
N THR A 34 1.61 -9.09 -13.70
CA THR A 34 1.75 -8.15 -14.81
C THR A 34 0.73 -7.00 -14.81
N THR A 35 0.34 -6.51 -13.64
CA THR A 35 -0.70 -5.47 -13.50
C THR A 35 -0.24 -4.35 -12.56
N PRO A 36 -0.90 -3.19 -12.58
CA PRO A 36 -0.61 -2.13 -11.64
C PRO A 36 -0.84 -2.51 -10.17
N HIS A 37 0.12 -2.17 -9.33
CA HIS A 37 0.09 -2.46 -7.90
C HIS A 37 0.52 -1.26 -7.07
N LEU A 38 -0.07 -1.15 -5.89
CA LEU A 38 0.46 -0.38 -4.77
C LEU A 38 1.15 -1.34 -3.80
N ILE A 39 2.41 -1.08 -3.50
CA ILE A 39 3.20 -1.77 -2.50
C ILE A 39 3.38 -0.81 -1.33
N VAL A 40 3.13 -1.25 -0.11
CA VAL A 40 3.35 -0.46 1.10
C VAL A 40 4.20 -1.26 2.05
N ALA A 41 5.36 -0.74 2.43
CA ALA A 41 6.27 -1.33 3.40
C ALA A 41 6.37 -0.42 4.64
N LEU A 42 6.48 -1.02 5.81
CA LEU A 42 6.55 -0.34 7.10
C LEU A 42 7.65 -0.98 7.94
N VAL A 43 8.51 -0.14 8.54
CA VAL A 43 9.55 -0.56 9.49
C VAL A 43 9.43 0.29 10.76
N PRO A 44 9.17 -0.31 11.93
CA PRO A 44 9.10 0.41 13.20
C PRO A 44 10.48 0.92 13.65
N GLU A 45 10.51 2.08 14.31
CA GLU A 45 11.70 2.63 14.95
C GLU A 45 12.17 1.76 16.12
N ILE A 46 11.23 1.29 16.94
CA ILE A 46 11.50 0.36 18.03
C ILE A 46 10.96 -1.01 17.60
N PRO A 47 11.82 -1.94 17.15
CA PRO A 47 11.40 -3.26 16.71
C PRO A 47 10.83 -4.07 17.88
N GLY A 48 9.80 -4.85 17.56
CA GLY A 48 9.17 -5.78 18.49
C GLY A 48 9.72 -7.19 18.39
N GLU A 49 9.02 -8.14 19.02
CA GLU A 49 9.26 -9.56 18.84
C GLU A 49 7.95 -10.37 18.89
N MET A 50 7.36 -10.61 17.72
CA MET A 50 6.27 -11.57 17.57
C MET A 50 6.80 -12.99 17.77
N ILE A 51 6.16 -13.79 18.63
CA ILE A 51 6.47 -15.21 18.78
C ILE A 51 5.70 -15.99 17.71
N VAL A 52 6.39 -16.88 16.98
CA VAL A 52 5.78 -17.78 16.00
C VAL A 52 6.05 -19.23 16.41
N ASN A 53 5.04 -19.85 17.01
CA ASN A 53 4.95 -21.26 17.34
C ASN A 53 3.57 -21.79 16.93
N ALA A 54 3.28 -23.08 17.10
CA ALA A 54 2.02 -23.67 16.64
C ALA A 54 0.76 -22.97 17.20
N SER A 55 0.74 -22.63 18.49
CA SER A 55 -0.44 -22.01 19.12
C SER A 55 -0.63 -20.55 18.72
N THR A 56 0.45 -19.76 18.69
CA THR A 56 0.41 -18.36 18.25
C THR A 56 0.08 -18.25 16.77
N PHE A 57 0.62 -19.15 15.93
CA PHE A 57 0.28 -19.20 14.52
C PHE A 57 -1.21 -19.47 14.29
N GLU A 58 -1.80 -20.48 14.94
CA GLU A 58 -3.24 -20.74 14.75
C GLU A 58 -4.12 -19.56 15.17
N ARG A 59 -3.76 -18.87 16.25
CA ARG A 59 -4.43 -17.63 16.65
C ARG A 59 -4.32 -16.57 15.56
N TYR A 60 -3.11 -16.24 15.11
CA TYR A 60 -2.89 -15.23 14.08
C TYR A 60 -3.53 -15.62 12.75
N ARG A 61 -3.58 -16.91 12.42
CA ARG A 61 -4.25 -17.43 11.22
C ARG A 61 -5.75 -17.10 11.27
N VAL A 62 -6.41 -17.35 12.38
CA VAL A 62 -7.84 -17.01 12.54
C VAL A 62 -8.06 -15.51 12.45
N GLU A 63 -7.21 -14.70 13.11
CA GLU A 63 -7.30 -13.23 13.03
C GLU A 63 -7.11 -12.72 11.59
N LEU A 64 -6.10 -13.19 10.86
CA LEU A 64 -5.81 -12.75 9.50
C LEU A 64 -6.91 -13.15 8.52
N LEU A 65 -7.45 -14.36 8.64
CA LEU A 65 -8.55 -14.81 7.79
C LEU A 65 -9.89 -14.10 8.10
N GLY A 66 -10.00 -13.50 9.29
CA GLY A 66 -11.15 -12.68 9.70
C GLY A 66 -10.95 -11.17 9.54
N ALA A 67 -9.75 -10.71 9.16
CA ALA A 67 -9.43 -9.29 9.06
C ALA A 67 -10.10 -8.67 7.83
N ASP A 68 -10.81 -7.55 8.04
CA ASP A 68 -11.32 -6.74 6.94
C ASP A 68 -10.17 -5.90 6.36
N LEU A 69 -9.61 -6.35 5.24
CA LEU A 69 -8.50 -5.66 4.60
C LEU A 69 -8.95 -4.37 3.92
N TYR A 70 -10.20 -4.34 3.43
CA TYR A 70 -10.71 -3.26 2.61
C TYR A 70 -11.79 -2.49 3.37
N LEU A 71 -11.43 -1.30 3.84
CA LEU A 71 -12.22 -0.51 4.78
C LEU A 71 -13.69 -0.33 4.34
N GLY A 72 -14.60 -0.86 5.17
CA GLY A 72 -16.04 -0.71 4.98
C GLY A 72 -16.64 -1.63 3.91
N GLN A 73 -15.85 -2.54 3.33
CA GLN A 73 -16.37 -3.55 2.41
C GLN A 73 -16.86 -4.80 3.15
N GLY A 74 -16.21 -5.23 4.23
CA GLY A 74 -16.73 -6.28 5.12
C GLY A 74 -16.82 -7.70 4.53
N HIS A 75 -16.28 -7.93 3.33
CA HIS A 75 -16.35 -9.25 2.66
C HIS A 75 -15.07 -9.66 1.92
N ARG A 76 -14.05 -8.80 1.85
CA ARG A 76 -12.77 -9.13 1.20
C ARG A 76 -11.69 -9.33 2.27
N VAL A 77 -11.49 -10.59 2.61
CA VAL A 77 -10.55 -11.07 3.64
C VAL A 77 -9.41 -11.87 3.00
N PHE A 78 -8.34 -12.11 3.74
CA PHE A 78 -7.33 -13.07 3.32
C PHE A 78 -7.93 -14.48 3.22
N GLY A 79 -7.62 -15.21 2.15
CA GLY A 79 -8.03 -16.60 1.96
C GLY A 79 -7.02 -17.63 2.50
N TYR A 80 -5.75 -17.21 2.65
CA TYR A 80 -4.66 -18.06 3.10
C TYR A 80 -3.76 -17.31 4.07
N ALA A 81 -3.27 -18.04 5.09
CA ALA A 81 -2.19 -17.58 5.95
C ALA A 81 -1.23 -18.73 6.24
N THR A 82 0.07 -18.46 6.08
CA THR A 82 1.17 -19.43 6.23
C THR A 82 2.34 -18.82 7.00
N VAL A 83 3.29 -19.65 7.44
CA VAL A 83 4.54 -19.20 8.05
C VAL A 83 5.65 -19.17 7.00
N GLY A 84 6.30 -18.02 6.86
CA GLY A 84 7.54 -17.86 6.10
C GLY A 84 8.76 -17.77 7.03
N ALA A 85 9.96 -17.64 6.46
CA ALA A 85 11.16 -17.42 7.26
C ALA A 85 11.02 -16.12 8.08
N ARG A 86 10.90 -16.28 9.40
CA ARG A 86 10.74 -15.19 10.39
C ARG A 86 9.56 -14.24 10.12
N ARG A 87 8.47 -14.74 9.52
CA ARG A 87 7.28 -13.92 9.20
C ARG A 87 6.01 -14.74 9.03
N LEU A 88 4.86 -14.08 9.11
CA LEU A 88 3.60 -14.60 8.60
C LEU A 88 3.40 -14.11 7.17
N ILE A 89 2.76 -14.92 6.33
CA ILE A 89 2.39 -14.55 4.97
C ILE A 89 0.88 -14.70 4.87
N ALA A 90 0.18 -13.65 4.44
CA ALA A 90 -1.27 -13.67 4.20
C ALA A 90 -1.57 -13.35 2.73
N GLN A 91 -2.53 -14.04 2.13
CA GLN A 91 -2.90 -13.88 0.71
C GLN A 91 -4.42 -13.94 0.53
N GLU A 92 -4.97 -12.99 -0.24
CA GLU A 92 -6.40 -12.96 -0.61
C GLU A 92 -6.71 -14.09 -1.59
N SER A 93 -5.92 -14.20 -2.66
CA SER A 93 -6.02 -15.27 -3.65
C SER A 93 -4.64 -15.61 -4.22
N ARG A 94 -4.52 -16.76 -4.88
CA ARG A 94 -3.25 -17.27 -5.45
C ARG A 94 -2.96 -16.76 -6.88
N GLY A 95 -3.61 -15.69 -7.33
CA GLY A 95 -3.40 -15.10 -8.66
C GLY A 95 -2.93 -13.65 -8.60
N ASP A 96 -2.78 -13.03 -9.77
CA ASP A 96 -2.21 -11.69 -9.93
C ASP A 96 -3.06 -10.57 -9.32
N HIS A 97 -4.31 -10.87 -8.99
CA HIS A 97 -5.31 -9.90 -8.54
C HIS A 97 -5.63 -10.05 -7.04
N GLY A 98 -4.85 -10.82 -6.28
CA GLY A 98 -5.03 -10.98 -4.84
C GLY A 98 -4.05 -10.12 -4.04
N ALA A 99 -4.50 -9.50 -2.96
CA ALA A 99 -3.59 -8.89 -1.99
C ALA A 99 -2.62 -9.93 -1.38
N ARG A 100 -1.37 -9.52 -1.09
CA ARG A 100 -0.38 -10.33 -0.36
C ARG A 100 0.29 -9.49 0.71
N ALA A 101 0.29 -9.96 1.95
CA ALA A 101 1.02 -9.37 3.06
C ALA A 101 2.16 -10.28 3.54
N GLU A 102 3.29 -9.69 3.91
CA GLU A 102 4.39 -10.33 4.61
C GLU A 102 4.66 -9.60 5.92
N LEU A 103 4.45 -10.28 7.04
CA LEU A 103 4.38 -9.71 8.38
C LEU A 103 5.54 -10.25 9.23
N HIS A 104 6.66 -9.52 9.30
CA HIS A 104 7.90 -9.96 9.93
C HIS A 104 7.81 -9.94 11.45
N ARG A 105 8.61 -10.80 12.09
CA ARG A 105 8.63 -10.97 13.55
C ARG A 105 9.04 -9.71 14.31
N ASP A 106 9.80 -8.82 13.70
CA ASP A 106 10.26 -7.57 14.32
C ASP A 106 9.22 -6.43 14.25
N GLY A 107 8.05 -6.69 13.66
CA GLY A 107 7.00 -5.70 13.43
C GLY A 107 7.10 -5.01 12.08
N SER A 108 8.18 -5.22 11.32
CA SER A 108 8.24 -4.77 9.94
C SER A 108 7.25 -5.56 9.09
N ALA A 109 6.66 -4.93 8.08
CA ALA A 109 5.72 -5.61 7.22
C ALA A 109 5.61 -4.94 5.85
N ALA A 110 5.21 -5.71 4.86
CA ALA A 110 4.83 -5.19 3.56
C ALA A 110 3.50 -5.78 3.08
N LEU A 111 2.78 -5.00 2.28
CA LEU A 111 1.52 -5.37 1.67
C LEU A 111 1.50 -4.93 0.21
N VAL A 112 1.15 -5.86 -0.67
CA VAL A 112 0.98 -5.64 -2.11
C VAL A 112 -0.51 -5.68 -2.42
N LEU A 113 -1.02 -4.60 -3.01
CA LEU A 113 -2.43 -4.42 -3.35
C LEU A 113 -2.55 -4.17 -4.87
N PRO A 114 -3.30 -5.02 -5.60
CA PRO A 114 -3.61 -4.73 -6.99
C PRO A 114 -4.54 -3.52 -7.09
N LEU A 115 -4.36 -2.74 -8.14
CA LEU A 115 -5.17 -1.55 -8.42
C LEU A 115 -6.25 -1.86 -9.46
N TYR A 116 -7.42 -1.27 -9.26
CA TYR A 116 -8.44 -1.29 -10.30
C TYR A 116 -8.06 -0.33 -11.43
N THR A 117 -7.90 -0.89 -12.63
CA THR A 117 -7.51 -0.15 -13.83
C THR A 117 -8.66 -0.03 -14.82
N TYR A 118 -8.62 1.05 -15.59
CA TYR A 118 -9.48 1.29 -16.72
C TYR A 118 -8.63 1.38 -17.98
N GLN A 119 -9.19 0.93 -19.10
CA GLN A 119 -8.54 1.03 -20.40
C GLN A 119 -9.02 2.29 -21.12
N SER A 120 -8.10 3.00 -21.78
CA SER A 120 -8.39 4.18 -22.57
C SER A 120 -7.80 4.08 -23.97
N LYS A 121 -8.43 4.82 -24.89
CA LYS A 121 -8.00 4.97 -26.27
C LYS A 121 -7.67 6.44 -26.48
N THR A 122 -6.39 6.78 -26.61
CA THR A 122 -5.96 8.18 -26.73
C THR A 122 -5.88 8.64 -28.18
N ARG A 123 -5.43 7.78 -29.11
CA ARG A 123 -5.18 8.17 -30.51
C ARG A 123 -5.75 7.23 -31.58
N SER A 124 -6.10 5.99 -31.26
CA SER A 124 -6.57 4.98 -32.24
C SER A 124 -7.76 4.17 -31.72
N ASP A 125 -8.28 3.24 -32.54
CA ASP A 125 -9.31 2.28 -32.11
C ASP A 125 -8.75 1.17 -31.20
N GLU A 126 -7.43 1.07 -31.04
CA GLU A 126 -6.78 0.15 -30.10
C GLU A 126 -6.55 0.81 -28.73
N VAL A 127 -6.64 0.00 -27.67
CA VAL A 127 -6.30 0.44 -26.31
C VAL A 127 -4.80 0.66 -26.25
N ASP A 128 -4.39 1.91 -26.03
CA ASP A 128 -2.98 2.33 -25.97
C ASP A 128 -2.57 2.82 -24.59
N LEU A 129 -3.50 2.83 -23.62
CA LEU A 129 -3.28 3.36 -22.28
C LEU A 129 -4.14 2.62 -21.24
N GLN A 130 -3.59 2.44 -20.04
CA GLN A 130 -4.38 2.13 -18.85
C GLN A 130 -4.30 3.29 -17.84
N PHE A 131 -5.35 3.47 -17.04
CA PHE A 131 -5.34 4.46 -15.98
C PHE A 131 -5.97 3.94 -14.69
N VAL A 132 -5.48 4.47 -13.57
CA VAL A 132 -6.01 4.24 -12.22
C VAL A 132 -6.65 5.53 -11.71
N GLU A 133 -7.73 5.42 -10.94
CA GLU A 133 -8.33 6.60 -10.30
C GLU A 133 -7.54 7.05 -9.07
N LEU A 134 -7.44 8.37 -8.84
CA LEU A 134 -6.78 8.91 -7.64
C LEU A 134 -7.39 8.32 -6.36
N GLY A 135 -8.72 8.15 -6.34
CA GLY A 135 -9.44 7.57 -5.21
C GLY A 135 -9.08 6.11 -4.94
N GLU A 136 -8.63 5.36 -5.95
CA GLU A 136 -8.17 3.98 -5.76
C GLU A 136 -6.84 3.97 -5.01
N VAL A 137 -5.87 4.80 -5.43
CA VAL A 137 -4.55 4.90 -4.77
C VAL A 137 -4.69 5.30 -3.31
N VAL A 138 -5.45 6.38 -3.04
CA VAL A 138 -5.67 6.87 -1.67
C VAL A 138 -6.41 5.83 -0.82
N TYR A 139 -7.43 5.17 -1.38
CA TYR A 139 -8.18 4.14 -0.66
C TYR A 139 -7.28 2.96 -0.26
N LYS A 140 -6.41 2.48 -1.16
CA LYS A 140 -5.49 1.38 -0.85
C LYS A 140 -4.47 1.76 0.22
N LEU A 141 -3.99 3.02 0.25
CA LEU A 141 -3.16 3.52 1.35
C LEU A 141 -3.93 3.50 2.68
N LEU A 142 -5.17 3.98 2.69
CA LEU A 142 -6.02 3.95 3.89
C LEU A 142 -6.29 2.52 4.38
N CYS A 143 -6.31 1.53 3.49
CA CYS A 143 -6.42 0.11 3.87
C CYS A 143 -5.10 -0.47 4.39
N ALA A 144 -3.99 -0.17 3.71
CA ALA A 144 -2.68 -0.77 4.00
C ALA A 144 -2.09 -0.28 5.33
N LEU A 145 -2.11 1.03 5.56
CA LEU A 145 -1.46 1.66 6.70
C LEU A 145 -1.93 1.11 8.06
N PRO A 146 -3.24 1.09 8.41
CA PRO A 146 -3.70 0.59 9.69
C PRO A 146 -3.47 -0.92 9.82
N PHE A 147 -3.55 -1.67 8.72
CA PHE A 147 -3.28 -3.11 8.73
C PHE A 147 -1.82 -3.42 9.09
N LEU A 148 -0.86 -2.71 8.48
CA LEU A 148 0.57 -2.86 8.77
C LEU A 148 0.92 -2.34 10.16
N ALA A 149 0.39 -1.18 10.57
CA ALA A 149 0.60 -0.62 11.89
C ALA A 149 0.03 -1.51 13.00
N GLY A 150 -1.17 -2.08 12.79
CA GLY A 150 -1.79 -3.04 13.71
C GLY A 150 -0.96 -4.34 13.83
N HIS A 151 -0.32 -4.81 12.76
CA HIS A 151 0.66 -5.90 12.90
C HIS A 151 1.85 -5.51 13.77
N ALA A 152 2.48 -4.36 13.48
CA ALA A 152 3.64 -3.88 14.22
C ALA A 152 3.31 -3.73 15.72
N ARG A 153 2.21 -3.05 16.04
CA ARG A 153 1.77 -2.78 17.41
C ARG A 153 1.23 -4.03 18.11
N ASP A 154 0.21 -4.66 17.56
CA ASP A 154 -0.60 -5.64 18.30
C ASP A 154 0.02 -7.05 18.27
N ARG A 155 0.69 -7.42 17.16
CA ARG A 155 1.28 -8.77 17.01
C ARG A 155 2.73 -8.82 17.39
N ALA A 156 3.51 -7.79 17.04
CA ALA A 156 4.93 -7.75 17.34
C ALA A 156 5.28 -6.94 18.60
N ALA A 157 4.36 -6.12 19.14
CA ALA A 157 4.65 -5.20 20.25
C ALA A 157 5.80 -4.22 19.92
N ALA A 158 5.91 -3.80 18.66
CA ALA A 158 6.76 -2.70 18.24
C ALA A 158 6.17 -1.36 18.73
N GLY A 159 6.99 -0.32 18.82
CA GLY A 159 6.55 0.96 19.38
C GLY A 159 7.23 2.18 18.77
N GLY A 160 6.74 3.35 19.18
CA GLY A 160 7.24 4.64 18.71
C GLY A 160 6.77 4.96 17.30
N THR A 161 7.66 5.56 16.50
CA THR A 161 7.37 5.88 15.11
C THR A 161 7.65 4.70 14.18
N ALA A 162 7.18 4.78 12.94
CA ALA A 162 7.58 3.88 11.87
C ALA A 162 7.86 4.67 10.60
N VAL A 163 8.83 4.20 9.81
CA VAL A 163 9.03 4.67 8.44
C VAL A 163 8.15 3.82 7.54
N VAL A 164 7.39 4.46 6.67
CA VAL A 164 6.56 3.83 5.66
C VAL A 164 7.07 4.26 4.30
N ARG A 165 7.21 3.30 3.38
CA ARG A 165 7.39 3.55 1.96
C ARG A 165 6.18 3.03 1.21
N ALA A 166 5.63 3.87 0.34
CA ALA A 166 4.62 3.46 -0.61
C ALA A 166 5.23 3.51 -2.01
N VAL A 167 4.96 2.49 -2.81
CA VAL A 167 5.47 2.34 -4.17
C VAL A 167 4.29 2.05 -5.10
N LEU A 168 4.16 2.85 -6.15
CA LEU A 168 3.18 2.66 -7.21
C LEU A 168 3.92 2.21 -8.47
N VAL A 169 3.57 1.02 -8.95
CA VAL A 169 4.13 0.45 -10.19
C VAL A 169 3.06 0.19 -11.23
N ASN A 170 3.41 0.43 -12.49
CA ASN A 170 2.61 0.05 -13.66
C ASN A 170 2.53 -1.49 -13.79
N ASP A 171 3.60 -2.17 -13.39
CA ASP A 171 3.76 -3.61 -13.45
C ASP A 171 4.80 -4.02 -12.39
N ILE A 172 4.68 -5.18 -11.74
CA ILE A 172 5.68 -5.56 -10.73
C ILE A 172 7.09 -5.65 -11.35
N GLY A 173 7.21 -6.05 -12.63
CA GLY A 173 8.46 -6.04 -13.38
C GLY A 173 9.10 -4.66 -13.57
N SER A 174 8.35 -3.56 -13.34
CA SER A 174 8.89 -2.19 -13.32
C SER A 174 9.57 -1.82 -11.99
N HIS A 175 9.38 -2.63 -10.94
CA HIS A 175 10.08 -2.43 -9.68
C HIS A 175 11.59 -2.71 -9.85
N PRO A 176 12.50 -1.88 -9.33
CA PRO A 176 13.95 -2.06 -9.50
C PRO A 176 14.48 -3.44 -9.05
N ASP A 177 13.86 -4.01 -8.01
CA ASP A 177 14.22 -5.33 -7.49
C ASP A 177 13.60 -6.51 -8.27
N ALA A 178 12.61 -6.26 -9.12
CA ALA A 178 11.97 -7.31 -9.90
C ALA A 178 12.90 -7.79 -11.02
N SER A 179 13.64 -8.85 -10.75
CA SER A 179 14.61 -9.45 -11.67
C SER A 179 13.92 -10.27 -12.78
N MET A 180 13.03 -9.66 -13.57
CA MET A 180 12.20 -10.37 -14.56
C MET A 180 12.45 -10.01 -16.04
N HIS A 181 13.53 -9.29 -16.35
CA HIS A 181 13.89 -8.90 -17.72
C HIS A 181 14.29 -10.06 -18.67
N THR A 182 13.99 -11.32 -18.38
CA THR A 182 14.42 -12.47 -19.21
C THR A 182 13.33 -13.51 -19.55
N ALA A 183 12.07 -13.32 -19.17
CA ALA A 183 11.00 -14.22 -19.61
C ALA A 183 10.58 -13.87 -21.05
N ALA A 184 10.75 -14.81 -21.99
CA ALA A 184 10.44 -14.62 -23.42
C ALA A 184 8.95 -14.34 -23.74
N GLU A 185 8.07 -14.45 -22.74
CA GLU A 185 6.62 -14.24 -22.83
C GLU A 185 6.17 -12.92 -22.17
N TYR A 186 7.10 -12.13 -21.61
CA TYR A 186 6.77 -10.84 -21.01
C TYR A 186 6.30 -9.86 -22.08
N ARG A 187 5.05 -9.40 -21.94
CA ARG A 187 4.47 -8.37 -22.80
C ARG A 187 4.63 -7.04 -22.10
N ASP A 188 5.19 -6.05 -22.79
CA ASP A 188 5.28 -4.71 -22.25
C ASP A 188 3.90 -4.23 -21.77
N PRO A 189 3.78 -3.82 -20.49
CA PRO A 189 2.53 -3.32 -19.96
C PRO A 189 2.14 -2.05 -20.70
N LEU A 190 0.84 -1.79 -20.81
CA LEU A 190 0.36 -0.49 -21.31
C LEU A 190 0.88 0.60 -20.37
N PRO A 191 1.30 1.77 -20.88
CA PRO A 191 1.66 2.88 -20.02
C PRO A 191 0.50 3.20 -19.06
N MET A 192 0.82 3.43 -17.79
CA MET A 192 -0.16 3.77 -16.78
C MET A 192 -0.16 5.27 -16.48
N THR A 193 -1.35 5.86 -16.45
CA THR A 193 -1.60 7.19 -15.89
C THR A 193 -2.49 7.14 -14.64
N VAL A 194 -2.56 8.24 -13.91
CA VAL A 194 -3.52 8.41 -12.79
C VAL A 194 -4.49 9.53 -13.14
N ASP A 195 -5.76 9.21 -13.33
CA ASP A 195 -6.75 10.14 -13.88
C ASP A 195 -8.11 9.97 -13.22
N ARG A 196 -8.98 10.98 -13.34
CA ARG A 196 -10.34 10.88 -12.80
C ARG A 196 -11.26 10.15 -13.78
N LEU A 197 -12.25 9.45 -13.26
CA LEU A 197 -13.37 8.98 -14.07
C LEU A 197 -14.55 9.94 -13.94
N HIS A 198 -15.16 10.33 -15.05
CA HIS A 198 -16.39 11.11 -15.01
C HIS A 198 -17.55 10.22 -14.53
N SER A 199 -18.04 10.49 -13.32
CA SER A 199 -19.19 9.79 -12.72
C SER A 199 -20.41 9.89 -13.64
N GLY A 200 -20.93 8.74 -14.10
CA GLY A 200 -22.13 8.63 -14.93
C GLY A 200 -21.90 8.43 -16.43
N VAL A 201 -20.72 8.76 -16.96
CA VAL A 201 -20.37 8.54 -18.39
C VAL A 201 -19.23 7.52 -18.55
N GLY A 202 -18.46 7.25 -17.48
CA GLY A 202 -17.34 6.30 -17.52
C GLY A 202 -16.19 6.78 -18.41
N ARG A 203 -16.13 8.09 -18.69
CA ARG A 203 -15.08 8.69 -19.53
C ARG A 203 -13.91 9.14 -18.67
N ARG A 204 -12.69 8.82 -19.11
CA ARG A 204 -11.44 9.35 -18.55
C ARG A 204 -11.40 10.87 -18.59
N LEU A 205 -11.03 11.48 -17.48
CA LEU A 205 -10.73 12.90 -17.32
C LEU A 205 -9.25 13.04 -16.99
N GLU A 206 -8.48 13.45 -17.98
CA GLU A 206 -7.03 13.59 -17.89
C GLU A 206 -6.67 14.56 -16.76
N THR A 207 -5.92 14.06 -15.79
CA THR A 207 -5.45 14.78 -14.59
C THR A 207 -3.93 14.72 -14.51
N SER A 208 -3.36 13.55 -14.79
CA SER A 208 -1.93 13.38 -14.96
C SER A 208 -1.41 14.08 -16.22
N THR A 209 -0.17 14.54 -16.18
CA THR A 209 0.51 15.14 -17.34
C THR A 209 1.43 14.15 -18.05
N GLN A 210 1.73 13.02 -17.40
CA GLN A 210 2.65 12.00 -17.90
C GLN A 210 2.37 10.63 -17.26
N PRO A 211 2.65 9.53 -17.97
CA PRO A 211 2.71 8.20 -17.36
C PRO A 211 3.97 8.03 -16.52
N CYS A 212 3.97 7.04 -15.64
CA CYS A 212 5.13 6.64 -14.86
C CYS A 212 5.10 5.14 -14.58
N ASP A 213 6.24 4.47 -14.71
CA ASP A 213 6.35 3.01 -14.50
C ASP A 213 6.63 2.65 -13.02
N TYR A 214 7.33 3.54 -12.31
CA TYR A 214 7.70 3.38 -10.91
C TYR A 214 7.73 4.75 -10.21
N ALA A 215 6.92 4.89 -9.17
CA ALA A 215 6.94 6.04 -8.27
C ALA A 215 7.00 5.55 -6.82
N TYR A 216 7.70 6.26 -5.95
CA TYR A 216 7.72 5.97 -4.52
C TYR A 216 7.56 7.25 -3.69
N SER A 217 7.10 7.10 -2.46
CA SER A 217 7.09 8.13 -1.44
C SER A 217 7.39 7.53 -0.07
N GLU A 218 7.83 8.37 0.86
CA GLU A 218 8.14 7.95 2.22
C GLU A 218 7.55 8.90 3.26
N ALA A 219 7.08 8.35 4.37
CA ALA A 219 6.59 9.12 5.50
C ALA A 219 7.00 8.47 6.82
N THR A 220 7.22 9.31 7.84
CA THR A 220 7.32 8.83 9.22
C THR A 220 5.97 9.02 9.91
N VAL A 221 5.47 7.96 10.55
CA VAL A 221 4.15 7.94 11.19
C VAL A 221 4.27 7.53 12.66
N LEU A 222 3.32 7.94 13.49
CA LEU A 222 3.16 7.36 14.83
C LEU A 222 2.35 6.07 14.71
N LEU A 223 2.87 4.95 15.23
CA LEU A 223 2.24 3.64 15.08
C LEU A 223 0.82 3.60 15.65
N ASP A 224 0.63 4.21 16.83
CA ASP A 224 -0.66 4.21 17.52
C ASP A 224 -1.72 4.98 16.72
N ASP A 225 -1.43 6.21 16.29
CA ASP A 225 -2.37 7.04 15.51
C ASP A 225 -2.81 6.35 14.21
N VAL A 226 -1.91 5.60 13.56
CA VAL A 226 -2.22 4.89 12.32
C VAL A 226 -3.02 3.62 12.61
N ALA A 227 -2.66 2.85 13.64
CA ALA A 227 -3.34 1.62 14.00
C ALA A 227 -4.76 1.86 14.57
N ASP A 228 -4.97 2.98 15.26
CA ASP A 228 -6.26 3.35 15.85
C ASP A 228 -7.21 4.05 14.85
N HIS A 229 -6.79 4.19 13.59
CA HIS A 229 -7.57 4.83 12.53
C HIS A 229 -7.88 6.31 12.82
N ASP A 230 -6.97 7.01 13.50
CA ASP A 230 -7.14 8.41 13.87
C ASP A 230 -6.81 9.36 12.70
N ARG A 231 -6.85 10.67 12.94
CA ARG A 231 -6.44 11.69 11.95
C ARG A 231 -5.01 11.50 11.46
N GLY A 232 -4.13 10.90 12.25
CA GLY A 232 -2.76 10.57 11.83
C GLY A 232 -2.72 9.62 10.64
N LEU A 233 -3.67 8.66 10.54
CA LEU A 233 -3.84 7.81 9.35
C LEU A 233 -4.15 8.65 8.11
N LEU A 234 -5.12 9.57 8.22
CA LEU A 234 -5.53 10.42 7.09
C LEU A 234 -4.38 11.31 6.61
N GLN A 235 -3.65 11.92 7.54
CA GLN A 235 -2.50 12.77 7.22
C GLN A 235 -1.37 11.96 6.56
N ALA A 236 -1.06 10.77 7.08
CA ALA A 236 -0.05 9.88 6.49
C ALA A 236 -0.43 9.48 5.06
N ALA A 237 -1.69 9.09 4.85
CA ALA A 237 -2.18 8.74 3.51
C ALA A 237 -2.14 9.92 2.54
N ALA A 238 -2.44 11.14 3.01
CA ALA A 238 -2.37 12.35 2.19
C ALA A 238 -0.94 12.65 1.73
N VAL A 239 0.03 12.66 2.67
CA VAL A 239 1.44 12.92 2.37
C VAL A 239 1.99 11.88 1.38
N LEU A 240 1.77 10.60 1.66
CA LEU A 240 2.25 9.52 0.80
C LEU A 240 1.62 9.59 -0.60
N ALA A 241 0.31 9.84 -0.69
CA ALA A 241 -0.38 9.90 -1.97
C ALA A 241 0.04 11.12 -2.80
N ASP A 242 0.12 12.31 -2.19
CA ASP A 242 0.49 13.52 -2.91
C ASP A 242 1.91 13.38 -3.49
N GLU A 243 2.88 12.92 -2.70
CA GLU A 243 4.26 12.70 -3.17
C GLU A 243 4.35 11.62 -4.25
N LEU A 244 3.62 10.50 -4.12
CA LEU A 244 3.54 9.48 -5.19
C LEU A 244 3.05 10.07 -6.51
N LEU A 245 2.01 10.91 -6.44
CA LEU A 245 1.34 11.44 -7.61
C LEU A 245 2.09 12.60 -8.27
N HIS A 246 3.10 13.18 -7.60
CA HIS A 246 4.03 14.13 -8.23
C HIS A 246 4.76 13.51 -9.43
N ALA A 247 5.06 12.21 -9.39
CA ALA A 247 5.67 11.48 -10.51
C ALA A 247 4.78 11.47 -11.77
N TYR A 248 3.46 11.61 -11.60
CA TYR A 248 2.46 11.69 -12.68
C TYR A 248 2.11 13.15 -13.04
N GLY A 249 2.79 14.13 -12.43
CA GLY A 249 2.54 15.56 -12.63
C GLY A 249 1.30 16.10 -11.92
N ILE A 250 0.78 15.39 -10.91
CA ILE A 250 -0.38 15.80 -10.12
C ILE A 250 0.12 16.41 -8.81
N PRO A 251 -0.19 17.68 -8.48
CA PRO A 251 0.36 18.34 -7.31
C PRO A 251 -0.25 17.87 -5.98
N GLU A 252 -1.56 17.60 -5.96
CA GLU A 252 -2.31 17.12 -4.80
C GLU A 252 -3.51 16.27 -5.25
N THR A 253 -3.88 15.29 -4.42
CA THR A 253 -5.08 14.47 -4.64
C THR A 253 -6.37 15.28 -4.46
N GLY A 254 -6.37 16.16 -3.45
CA GLY A 254 -7.55 16.88 -2.98
C GLY A 254 -8.60 15.99 -2.30
N LEU A 255 -8.27 14.72 -2.01
CA LEU A 255 -9.17 13.72 -1.39
C LEU A 255 -9.08 13.71 0.13
N ILE A 256 -7.92 14.06 0.66
CA ILE A 256 -7.68 14.33 2.07
C ILE A 256 -7.04 15.71 2.14
N THR A 257 -7.55 16.58 2.99
CA THR A 257 -6.97 17.91 3.19
C THR A 257 -5.73 17.84 4.10
N ALA A 258 -4.88 18.86 4.06
CA ALA A 258 -3.71 18.95 4.93
C ALA A 258 -4.05 18.90 6.44
N ASP A 259 -5.24 19.34 6.85
CA ASP A 259 -5.73 19.24 8.23
C ASP A 259 -6.39 17.89 8.58
N GLY A 260 -6.35 16.93 7.65
CA GLY A 260 -6.84 15.56 7.86
C GLY A 260 -8.34 15.39 7.69
N GLN A 261 -9.00 16.20 6.84
CA GLN A 261 -10.42 16.00 6.51
C GLN A 261 -10.58 15.14 5.27
N LEU A 262 -11.40 14.10 5.39
CA LEU A 262 -11.68 13.16 4.31
C LEU A 262 -12.82 13.67 3.40
N ARG A 263 -12.55 13.78 2.10
CA ARG A 263 -13.55 14.16 1.08
C ARG A 263 -14.01 12.93 0.31
N THR A 264 -14.95 12.19 0.89
CA THR A 264 -15.46 10.92 0.35
C THR A 264 -16.04 11.02 -1.07
N ALA A 265 -16.62 12.17 -1.44
CA ALA A 265 -17.23 12.38 -2.76
C ALA A 265 -16.26 12.19 -3.94
N GLY A 266 -14.96 12.41 -3.74
CA GLY A 266 -13.94 12.27 -4.80
C GLY A 266 -13.43 10.85 -4.99
N PHE A 267 -13.83 9.89 -4.14
CA PHE A 267 -13.45 8.49 -4.28
C PHE A 267 -14.28 7.79 -5.38
N THR A 268 -13.71 6.69 -5.88
CA THR A 268 -14.32 5.83 -6.90
C THR A 268 -15.71 5.36 -6.47
N ASP A 269 -16.64 5.19 -7.41
CA ASP A 269 -18.02 4.82 -7.08
C ASP A 269 -18.10 3.49 -6.30
N HIS A 270 -17.17 2.57 -6.55
CA HIS A 270 -17.07 1.29 -5.83
C HIS A 270 -16.64 1.45 -4.36
N ASN A 271 -15.72 2.38 -4.06
CA ASN A 271 -15.18 2.55 -2.70
C ASN A 271 -15.91 3.63 -1.89
N ARG A 272 -16.56 4.60 -2.54
CA ARG A 272 -17.17 5.78 -1.90
C ARG A 272 -18.12 5.42 -0.75
N GLY A 273 -19.04 4.47 -0.98
CA GLY A 273 -20.04 4.09 0.01
C GLY A 273 -19.43 3.41 1.24
N ALA A 274 -18.53 2.46 1.00
CA ALA A 274 -17.79 1.73 2.03
C ALA A 274 -16.94 2.69 2.88
N LEU A 275 -16.17 3.56 2.23
CA LEU A 275 -15.32 4.52 2.90
C LEU A 275 -16.12 5.53 3.73
N ALA A 276 -17.27 6.01 3.22
CA ALA A 276 -18.15 6.90 3.97
C ALA A 276 -18.84 6.23 5.16
N ALA A 277 -19.04 4.91 5.13
CA ALA A 277 -19.51 4.16 6.29
C ALA A 277 -18.39 4.04 7.33
N TRP A 278 -17.22 3.55 6.91
CA TRP A 278 -16.05 3.42 7.78
C TRP A 278 -15.67 4.75 8.46
N ALA A 279 -15.66 5.85 7.71
CA ALA A 279 -15.29 7.15 8.26
C ALA A 279 -16.28 7.65 9.33
N ARG A 280 -17.58 7.33 9.20
CA ARG A 280 -18.58 7.65 10.23
C ARG A 280 -18.37 6.82 11.48
N ASP A 281 -18.08 5.53 11.32
CA ASP A 281 -17.85 4.61 12.45
C ASP A 281 -16.64 5.02 13.30
N HIS A 282 -15.66 5.72 12.69
CA HIS A 282 -14.44 6.21 13.34
C HIS A 282 -14.46 7.72 13.65
N ASN A 283 -15.60 8.42 13.47
CA ASN A 283 -15.74 9.86 13.70
C ASN A 283 -14.75 10.75 12.89
N LEU A 284 -14.48 10.36 11.65
CA LEU A 284 -13.57 11.06 10.72
C LEU A 284 -14.27 12.01 9.75
N VAL A 285 -15.61 12.09 9.79
CA VAL A 285 -16.46 12.98 8.99
C VAL A 285 -17.60 13.57 9.80
#